data_AF-A0A3L7PVH9-F1
#
_entry.id   AF-A0A3L7PVH9-F1
#
_cell.length_a   1.000
_cell.length_b   1.000
_cell.length_c   1.000
_cell.angle_alpha   90.00
_cell.angle_beta   90.00
_cell.angle_gamma   90.00
#
_symmetry.space_group_name_H-M   'P 1'
#
loop_
_entity.id
_entity.type
_entity.pdbx_description
1 polymer ?
#
loop_
_entity_poly.entity_id
_entity_poly.type
_entity_poly.pdbx_seq_one_letter_code
_entity_poly.pdbx_strand_id
1 'polypeptide(L)'
;TLAGMRHCGAAMRLEGADRATEALHSYAGIPAGSVLRRAIDGLPIAGGAISVSCACASALSAIAHACALLRSGEASCVIAGGYDPISEFAYGGFSALQLVATGPLSPFAEDREGMKLGEGCALVVLRRLSDAHARGEVPMAVIEAIGESSDAHHLTQPHPEGRGAATALAAAVARGLPDLLIAHATGTAGNDAAEYQAYRTAFGANLPRVAVTALKSRFGHPLGAAGALELLAVLACADAGFVPAGLGRPVDRNAFPDIDLLQQSPRHSEPRRVTVLAAGFGGANVAVSVLRGDQALVAAPSAPVGCAPRVVIRAIGCVTAGGRGLSGLQRLADCGARDVSEETLAPLLDRSRTRRFALLPRLMLAACRDLCDAVGMSAHDLASMPLLAASWHGAAAFTEQYYRDLLASGINLANPMLFAESVPNVGSAHVSLGLGMTAASATVIGTRTAGMEAMFLASCRIRAGEWNKALIVMADESHPTIDAVLSHCTGNQVHSGSAGMAFLIERMDPSHTESLPEIVKFDRSIMERGRWRSGALQQGADAIPEIGCVAGPAALALEIAHRNTGKVSISSTDPNGFAWTLHANAHGIPHAFATV
;
A
#
# COMPACT_ATOMS: atom_id res chain seq x y z
N THR A 1 1.05 3.06 6.70
CA THR A 1 1.40 3.72 7.98
C THR A 1 0.20 3.70 8.91
N LEU A 2 0.43 3.33 10.17
CA LEU A 2 -0.57 3.39 11.25
C LEU A 2 -0.64 4.78 11.92
N ALA A 3 0.27 5.69 11.58
CA ALA A 3 0.36 7.01 12.20
C ALA A 3 -0.94 7.82 12.11
N GLY A 4 -1.68 7.72 11.01
CA GLY A 4 -2.97 8.41 10.84
C GLY A 4 -3.98 7.98 11.90
N MET A 5 -4.00 6.70 12.27
CA MET A 5 -5.00 6.14 13.19
C MET A 5 -4.93 6.78 14.59
N ARG A 6 -3.74 7.25 15.03
CA ARG A 6 -3.57 7.94 16.34
C ARG A 6 -4.48 9.15 16.52
N HIS A 7 -4.86 9.78 15.42
CA HIS A 7 -5.70 10.96 15.43
C HIS A 7 -7.13 10.66 15.87
N CYS A 8 -7.61 9.42 15.69
CA CYS A 8 -8.91 8.97 16.17
C CYS A 8 -8.97 8.96 17.71
N GLY A 9 -8.00 8.34 18.38
CA GLY A 9 -7.95 8.31 19.85
C GLY A 9 -7.74 9.69 20.48
N ALA A 10 -6.98 10.58 19.81
CA ALA A 10 -6.84 11.97 20.25
C ALA A 10 -8.16 12.74 20.12
N ALA A 11 -8.90 12.54 19.02
CA ALA A 11 -10.18 13.19 18.80
C ALA A 11 -11.23 12.76 19.85
N MET A 12 -11.37 11.47 20.13
CA MET A 12 -12.32 10.95 21.12
C MET A 12 -12.09 11.49 22.53
N ARG A 13 -10.83 11.70 22.93
CA ARG A 13 -10.51 12.32 24.23
C ARG A 13 -10.91 13.79 24.27
N LEU A 14 -10.79 14.50 23.16
CA LEU A 14 -11.26 15.88 23.04
C LEU A 14 -12.79 15.96 23.09
N GLU A 15 -13.50 15.01 22.47
CA GLU A 15 -14.96 14.90 22.59
C GLU A 15 -15.38 14.66 24.04
N GLY A 16 -14.73 13.73 24.75
CA GLY A 16 -15.00 13.47 26.17
C GLY A 16 -14.65 14.63 27.11
N ALA A 17 -13.92 15.63 26.62
CA ALA A 17 -13.60 16.87 27.34
C ALA A 17 -14.43 18.07 26.85
N ASP A 18 -15.53 17.82 26.12
CA ASP A 18 -16.42 18.84 25.54
C ASP A 18 -15.73 19.82 24.56
N ARG A 19 -14.65 19.40 23.91
CA ARG A 19 -13.87 20.19 22.92
C ARG A 19 -14.16 19.77 21.48
N ALA A 20 -15.44 19.82 21.09
CA ALA A 20 -15.94 19.28 19.83
C ALA A 20 -15.22 19.81 18.57
N THR A 21 -14.96 21.11 18.48
CA THR A 21 -14.26 21.70 17.32
C THR A 21 -12.84 21.14 17.17
N GLU A 22 -12.12 21.03 18.28
CA GLU A 22 -10.76 20.48 18.26
C GLU A 22 -10.75 18.98 17.96
N ALA A 23 -11.79 18.24 18.41
CA ALA A 23 -11.96 16.85 18.06
C ALA A 23 -12.12 16.68 16.54
N LEU A 24 -12.93 17.51 15.89
CA LEU A 24 -13.09 17.52 14.42
C LEU A 24 -11.75 17.80 13.72
N HIS A 25 -10.95 18.74 14.23
CA HIS A 25 -9.60 19.01 13.70
C HIS A 25 -8.64 17.84 13.92
N SER A 26 -8.87 17.01 14.92
CA SER A 26 -8.08 15.79 15.11
C SER A 26 -8.56 14.69 14.18
N TYR A 27 -9.86 14.43 14.05
CA TYR A 27 -10.41 13.45 13.12
C TYR A 27 -9.98 13.71 11.67
N ALA A 28 -9.84 14.97 11.29
CA ALA A 28 -9.21 15.42 10.06
C ALA A 28 -7.85 14.80 9.72
N GLY A 29 -7.08 14.45 10.73
CA GLY A 29 -5.74 13.88 10.61
C GLY A 29 -5.74 12.36 10.43
N ILE A 30 -6.89 11.68 10.53
CA ILE A 30 -7.01 10.21 10.40
C ILE A 30 -6.42 9.68 9.09
N PRO A 31 -6.72 10.28 7.90
CA PRO A 31 -6.23 9.73 6.65
C PRO A 31 -4.71 9.56 6.68
N ALA A 32 -4.23 8.38 6.31
CA ALA A 32 -2.82 8.00 6.42
C ALA A 32 -1.84 8.93 5.67
N GLY A 33 -2.34 9.69 4.68
CA GLY A 33 -1.58 10.66 3.90
C GLY A 33 -1.37 12.00 4.59
N SER A 34 -2.07 12.28 5.70
CA SER A 34 -2.01 13.57 6.39
C SER A 34 -0.60 13.92 6.89
N VAL A 35 0.12 12.93 7.42
CA VAL A 35 1.49 13.12 7.94
C VAL A 35 2.48 13.36 6.79
N LEU A 36 2.39 12.58 5.71
CA LEU A 36 3.22 12.81 4.51
C LEU A 36 2.97 14.22 3.94
N ARG A 37 1.71 14.63 3.85
CA ARG A 37 1.31 15.96 3.39
C ARG A 37 1.92 17.08 4.25
N ARG A 38 1.87 16.94 5.58
CA ARG A 38 2.50 17.90 6.50
C ARG A 38 4.02 17.90 6.38
N ALA A 39 4.64 16.74 6.18
CA ALA A 39 6.09 16.61 6.09
C ALA A 39 6.68 17.27 4.84
N ILE A 40 5.92 17.33 3.74
CA ILE A 40 6.36 17.96 2.49
C ILE A 40 5.90 19.41 2.32
N ASP A 41 5.08 19.92 3.23
CA ASP A 41 4.57 21.28 3.16
C ASP A 41 5.71 22.31 3.18
N GLY A 42 5.61 23.33 2.33
CA GLY A 42 6.65 24.34 2.15
C GLY A 42 7.94 23.86 1.46
N LEU A 43 8.09 22.56 1.14
CA LEU A 43 9.26 22.07 0.40
C LEU A 43 9.10 22.31 -1.11
N PRO A 44 10.19 22.60 -1.85
CA PRO A 44 10.16 22.83 -3.30
C PRO A 44 10.03 21.52 -4.10
N ILE A 45 9.08 20.65 -3.73
CA ILE A 45 8.80 19.39 -4.39
C ILE A 45 7.71 19.64 -5.43
N ALA A 46 8.07 19.60 -6.71
CA ALA A 46 7.13 19.82 -7.81
C ALA A 46 6.28 18.58 -8.15
N GLY A 47 6.69 17.40 -7.68
CA GLY A 47 5.99 16.12 -7.91
C GLY A 47 4.90 15.83 -6.89
N GLY A 48 4.03 14.87 -7.20
CA GLY A 48 3.00 14.38 -6.27
C GLY A 48 3.57 13.53 -5.13
N ALA A 49 2.73 13.28 -4.12
CA ALA A 49 3.06 12.43 -2.98
C ALA A 49 2.01 11.33 -2.86
N ILE A 50 2.47 10.08 -2.75
CA ILE A 50 1.60 8.90 -2.70
C ILE A 50 1.97 8.10 -1.44
N SER A 51 0.95 7.79 -0.64
CA SER A 51 1.09 6.97 0.55
C SER A 51 0.71 5.53 0.24
N VAL A 52 1.62 4.60 0.50
CA VAL A 52 1.42 3.16 0.30
C VAL A 52 1.45 2.44 1.65
N SER A 53 0.61 1.41 1.79
CA SER A 53 0.57 0.53 2.94
C SER A 53 0.60 -0.94 2.52
N CYS A 54 1.65 -1.62 2.97
CA CYS A 54 1.82 -3.08 2.95
C CYS A 54 2.18 -3.58 4.36
N ALA A 55 1.58 -2.96 5.39
CA ALA A 55 1.96 -3.15 6.79
C ALA A 55 3.48 -3.02 7.00
N CYS A 56 4.13 -4.03 7.57
CA CYS A 56 5.56 -4.04 7.87
C CYS A 56 6.46 -3.99 6.62
N ALA A 57 5.91 -4.27 5.43
CA ALA A 57 6.62 -4.19 4.15
C ALA A 57 6.47 -2.84 3.42
N SER A 58 5.80 -1.85 4.04
CA SER A 58 5.44 -0.57 3.40
C SER A 58 6.65 0.18 2.84
N ALA A 59 7.74 0.33 3.59
CA ALA A 59 8.92 1.07 3.10
C ALA A 59 9.54 0.46 1.84
N LEU A 60 9.64 -0.87 1.77
CA LEU A 60 10.20 -1.55 0.60
C LEU A 60 9.24 -1.50 -0.59
N SER A 61 7.93 -1.61 -0.35
CA SER A 61 6.91 -1.41 -1.38
C SER A 61 6.94 0.01 -1.96
N ALA A 62 7.11 1.03 -1.11
CA ALA A 62 7.26 2.41 -1.55
C ALA A 62 8.52 2.61 -2.43
N ILE A 63 9.64 1.97 -2.08
CA ILE A 63 10.84 1.93 -2.90
C ILE A 63 10.57 1.25 -4.25
N ALA A 64 9.82 0.14 -4.27
CA ALA A 64 9.45 -0.56 -5.50
C ALA A 64 8.61 0.31 -6.45
N HIS A 65 7.62 1.03 -5.91
CA HIS A 65 6.82 1.98 -6.68
C HIS A 65 7.65 3.18 -7.18
N ALA A 66 8.60 3.67 -6.37
CA ALA A 66 9.51 4.73 -6.79
C ALA A 66 10.41 4.29 -7.96
N CYS A 67 10.91 3.05 -7.93
CA CYS A 67 11.65 2.50 -9.07
C CYS A 67 10.80 2.44 -10.34
N ALA A 68 9.52 2.10 -10.24
CA ALA A 68 8.60 2.08 -11.39
C ALA A 68 8.35 3.49 -11.97
N LEU A 69 8.22 4.52 -11.10
CA LEU A 69 8.12 5.92 -11.52
C LEU A 69 9.38 6.39 -12.27
N LEU A 70 10.55 6.00 -11.80
CA LEU A 70 11.82 6.32 -12.45
C LEU A 70 11.99 5.57 -13.78
N ARG A 71 11.68 4.27 -13.82
CA ARG A 71 11.83 3.45 -15.04
C ARG A 71 10.86 3.82 -16.15
N SER A 72 9.64 4.23 -15.79
CA SER A 72 8.63 4.70 -16.75
C SER A 72 8.89 6.11 -17.28
N GLY A 73 9.90 6.82 -16.75
CA GLY A 73 10.21 8.20 -17.12
C GLY A 73 9.28 9.25 -16.49
N GLU A 74 8.31 8.84 -15.68
CA GLU A 74 7.41 9.76 -14.97
C GLU A 74 8.19 10.65 -14.00
N ALA A 75 9.19 10.10 -13.31
CA ALA A 75 10.05 10.89 -12.43
C ALA A 75 11.51 10.83 -12.89
N SER A 76 12.25 11.91 -12.65
CA SER A 76 13.72 11.94 -12.72
C SER A 76 14.36 11.72 -11.34
N CYS A 77 13.60 11.95 -10.28
CA CYS A 77 14.03 11.81 -8.89
C CYS A 77 12.80 11.51 -8.03
N VAL A 78 12.93 10.57 -7.08
CA VAL A 78 11.85 10.21 -6.15
C VAL A 78 12.42 10.10 -4.74
N ILE A 79 11.71 10.64 -3.75
CA ILE A 79 11.97 10.37 -2.33
C ILE A 79 11.04 9.23 -1.93
N ALA A 80 11.59 8.15 -1.38
CA ALA A 80 10.83 6.95 -1.00
C ALA A 80 11.30 6.39 0.33
N GLY A 81 10.45 5.64 1.01
CA GLY A 81 10.79 5.01 2.28
C GLY A 81 9.56 4.77 3.13
N GLY A 82 9.72 4.79 4.44
CA GLY A 82 8.60 4.57 5.36
C GLY A 82 8.85 5.16 6.74
N TYR A 83 7.75 5.37 7.46
CA TYR A 83 7.75 5.84 8.83
C TYR A 83 6.59 5.18 9.57
N ASP A 84 6.74 5.02 10.88
CA ASP A 84 5.62 4.77 11.79
C ASP A 84 6.04 5.13 13.23
N PRO A 85 5.18 5.82 13.99
CA PRO A 85 5.36 6.02 15.42
C PRO A 85 4.82 4.83 16.21
N ILE A 86 5.27 4.66 17.45
CA ILE A 86 4.55 3.81 18.41
C ILE A 86 3.28 4.54 18.84
N SER A 87 2.18 3.80 18.94
CA SER A 87 0.90 4.32 19.42
C SER A 87 0.19 3.27 20.27
N GLU A 88 -0.75 3.72 21.09
CA GLU A 88 -1.63 2.83 21.86
C GLU A 88 -2.41 1.88 20.94
N PHE A 89 -2.72 2.31 19.72
CA PHE A 89 -3.40 1.49 18.73
C PHE A 89 -2.55 0.29 18.30
N ALA A 90 -1.32 0.56 17.88
CA ALA A 90 -0.39 -0.49 17.48
C ALA A 90 -0.05 -1.39 18.68
N TYR A 91 0.29 -0.80 19.83
CA TYR A 91 0.67 -1.59 21.01
C TYR A 91 -0.48 -2.46 21.52
N GLY A 92 -1.69 -1.90 21.72
CA GLY A 92 -2.86 -2.66 22.14
C GLY A 92 -3.21 -3.77 21.16
N GLY A 93 -3.07 -3.49 19.86
CA GLY A 93 -3.46 -4.43 18.81
C GLY A 93 -2.53 -5.63 18.72
N PHE A 94 -1.22 -5.37 18.68
CA PHE A 94 -0.22 -6.44 18.71
C PHE A 94 -0.20 -7.19 20.05
N SER A 95 -0.50 -6.51 21.17
CA SER A 95 -0.64 -7.14 22.49
C SER A 95 -1.84 -8.08 22.53
N ALA A 96 -2.99 -7.67 21.99
CA ALA A 96 -4.19 -8.50 21.89
C ALA A 96 -3.98 -9.75 21.02
N LEU A 97 -3.11 -9.65 20.01
CA LEU A 97 -2.68 -10.78 19.19
C LEU A 97 -1.62 -11.67 19.87
N GLN A 98 -1.19 -11.34 21.09
CA GLN A 98 -0.13 -12.03 21.83
C GLN A 98 1.21 -12.04 21.08
N LEU A 99 1.52 -10.95 20.38
CA LEU A 99 2.75 -10.82 19.59
C LEU A 99 3.81 -9.92 20.23
N VAL A 100 3.49 -9.22 21.32
CA VAL A 100 4.44 -8.34 22.03
C VAL A 100 5.18 -9.14 23.10
N ALA A 101 6.50 -9.27 22.96
CA ALA A 101 7.35 -9.99 23.89
C ALA A 101 7.49 -9.25 25.23
N THR A 102 7.57 -10.02 26.33
CA THR A 102 7.90 -9.47 27.66
C THR A 102 9.41 -9.38 27.85
N GLY A 103 10.14 -10.45 27.50
CA GLY A 103 11.60 -10.53 27.51
C GLY A 103 12.29 -9.88 26.31
N PRO A 104 13.58 -10.18 26.07
CA PRO A 104 14.31 -9.65 24.92
C PRO A 104 13.76 -10.22 23.60
N LEU A 105 13.69 -9.37 22.57
CA LEU A 105 13.42 -9.83 21.21
C LEU A 105 14.57 -10.73 20.75
N SER A 106 14.27 -12.02 20.63
CA SER A 106 15.24 -13.08 20.32
C SER A 106 14.81 -13.87 19.09
N PRO A 107 15.02 -13.34 17.86
CA PRO A 107 14.63 -14.05 16.64
C PRO A 107 15.32 -15.41 16.51
N PHE A 108 14.57 -16.40 16.04
CA PHE A 108 14.98 -17.78 15.82
C PHE A 108 15.44 -18.53 17.09
N ALA A 109 15.25 -17.98 18.30
CA ALA A 109 15.51 -18.69 19.55
C ALA A 109 14.40 -19.71 19.88
N GLU A 110 14.72 -20.75 20.66
CA GLU A 110 13.77 -21.81 21.07
C GLU A 110 12.62 -21.21 21.89
N ASP A 111 12.95 -20.33 22.83
CA ASP A 111 12.04 -19.67 23.78
C ASP A 111 11.64 -18.25 23.32
N ARG A 112 11.61 -17.98 22.02
CA ARG A 112 11.20 -16.67 21.48
C ARG A 112 9.74 -16.35 21.82
N GLU A 113 9.49 -15.16 22.35
CA GLU A 113 8.17 -14.75 22.88
C GLU A 113 7.35 -13.88 21.92
N GLY A 114 7.99 -13.31 20.89
CA GLY A 114 7.37 -12.33 20.00
C GLY A 114 8.28 -11.12 19.74
N MET A 115 7.67 -10.02 19.31
CA MET A 115 8.35 -8.80 18.90
C MET A 115 8.39 -7.73 20.01
N LYS A 116 9.36 -6.83 19.94
CA LYS A 116 9.28 -5.52 20.59
C LYS A 116 8.88 -4.51 19.55
N LEU A 117 7.92 -3.63 19.84
CA LEU A 117 7.59 -2.54 18.95
C LEU A 117 8.66 -1.46 19.00
N GLY A 118 8.94 -0.87 17.85
CA GLY A 118 9.81 0.28 17.67
C GLY A 118 9.08 1.37 16.91
N GLU A 119 9.72 2.52 16.79
CA GLU A 119 9.30 3.60 15.89
C GLU A 119 10.49 4.06 15.06
N GLY A 120 10.22 4.70 13.94
CA GLY A 120 11.28 5.23 13.12
C GLY A 120 10.79 5.82 11.81
N CYS A 121 11.74 6.44 11.11
CA CYS A 121 11.58 6.96 9.76
C CYS A 121 12.88 6.71 9.00
N ALA A 122 12.75 6.24 7.76
CA ALA A 122 13.87 6.03 6.86
C ALA A 122 13.45 6.40 5.45
N LEU A 123 14.22 7.28 4.82
CA LEU A 123 13.95 7.80 3.47
C LEU A 123 15.22 7.68 2.62
N VAL A 124 15.02 7.42 1.33
CA VAL A 124 16.05 7.38 0.29
C VAL A 124 15.69 8.31 -0.85
N VAL A 125 16.70 8.90 -1.48
CA VAL A 125 16.57 9.62 -2.74
C VAL A 125 16.99 8.68 -3.85
N LEU A 126 16.08 8.42 -4.78
CA LEU A 126 16.28 7.47 -5.88
C LEU A 126 16.33 8.19 -7.21
N ARG A 127 17.26 7.75 -8.06
CA ARG A 127 17.43 8.17 -9.45
C ARG A 127 17.79 6.97 -10.31
N ARG A 128 17.61 7.10 -11.62
CA ARG A 128 18.21 6.16 -12.57
C ARG A 128 19.73 6.29 -12.48
N LEU A 129 20.45 5.17 -12.56
CA LEU A 129 21.92 5.17 -12.51
C LEU A 129 22.53 6.05 -13.61
N SER A 130 21.93 6.04 -14.82
CA SER A 130 22.29 6.93 -15.92
C SER A 130 22.25 8.41 -15.54
N ASP A 131 21.21 8.81 -14.80
CA ASP A 131 20.98 10.20 -14.42
C ASP A 131 21.93 10.62 -13.30
N ALA A 132 22.23 9.71 -12.36
CA ALA A 132 23.24 9.92 -11.33
C ALA A 132 24.63 10.13 -11.98
N HIS A 133 25.02 9.25 -12.91
CA HIS A 133 26.28 9.39 -13.66
C HIS A 133 26.35 10.69 -14.47
N ALA A 134 25.28 11.05 -15.18
CA ALA A 134 25.20 12.29 -15.95
C ALA A 134 25.37 13.55 -15.07
N ARG A 135 25.12 13.42 -13.76
CA ARG A 135 25.25 14.50 -12.77
C ARG A 135 26.55 14.41 -11.97
N GLY A 136 27.41 13.43 -12.22
CA GLY A 136 28.63 13.19 -11.44
C GLY A 136 28.34 12.77 -10.00
N GLU A 137 27.17 12.18 -9.74
CA GLU A 137 26.76 11.71 -8.41
C GLU A 137 27.21 10.27 -8.20
N VAL A 138 27.77 9.98 -7.02
CA VAL A 138 28.15 8.62 -6.61
C VAL A 138 27.02 8.04 -5.74
N PRO A 139 26.30 6.99 -6.19
CA PRO A 139 25.25 6.38 -5.41
C PRO A 139 25.81 5.62 -4.20
N MET A 140 25.08 5.63 -3.07
CA MET A 140 25.45 4.79 -1.91
C MET A 140 25.35 3.29 -2.21
N ALA A 141 24.38 2.93 -3.06
CA ALA A 141 24.09 1.58 -3.53
C ALA A 141 23.19 1.66 -4.77
N VAL A 142 23.17 0.59 -5.56
CA VAL A 142 22.29 0.42 -6.72
C VAL A 142 21.29 -0.68 -6.43
N ILE A 143 20.00 -0.41 -6.61
CA ILE A 143 18.95 -1.43 -6.50
C ILE A 143 19.04 -2.35 -7.74
N GLU A 144 19.43 -3.61 -7.53
CA GLU A 144 19.64 -4.59 -8.61
C GLU A 144 18.36 -5.31 -9.01
N ALA A 145 17.54 -5.65 -8.01
CA ALA A 145 16.32 -6.43 -8.17
C ALA A 145 15.37 -6.22 -6.99
N ILE A 146 14.08 -6.37 -7.26
CA ILE A 146 13.02 -6.28 -6.27
C ILE A 146 12.07 -7.45 -6.54
N GLY A 147 11.68 -8.15 -5.48
CA GLY A 147 10.64 -9.16 -5.52
C GLY A 147 9.46 -8.78 -4.65
N GLU A 148 8.26 -9.01 -5.15
CA GLU A 148 7.01 -8.73 -4.45
C GLU A 148 6.07 -9.93 -4.61
N SER A 149 5.37 -10.29 -3.54
CA SER A 149 4.39 -11.38 -3.56
C SER A 149 3.33 -11.19 -2.47
N SER A 150 2.35 -12.08 -2.47
CA SER A 150 1.35 -12.20 -1.41
C SER A 150 1.19 -13.65 -0.98
N ASP A 151 1.00 -13.87 0.32
CA ASP A 151 0.77 -15.20 0.88
C ASP A 151 -0.61 -15.77 0.51
N ALA A 152 -1.61 -14.90 0.31
CA ALA A 152 -3.02 -15.27 0.10
C ALA A 152 -3.53 -16.36 1.08
N HIS A 153 -3.05 -16.32 2.33
CA HIS A 153 -3.20 -17.43 3.28
C HIS A 153 -4.05 -17.09 4.51
N HIS A 154 -3.67 -16.04 5.24
CA HIS A 154 -4.35 -15.60 6.45
C HIS A 154 -4.08 -14.11 6.69
N LEU A 155 -4.98 -13.44 7.42
CA LEU A 155 -4.85 -12.01 7.69
C LEU A 155 -3.69 -11.71 8.65
N THR A 156 -3.55 -12.51 9.70
CA THR A 156 -2.59 -12.26 10.80
C THR A 156 -1.43 -13.27 10.87
N GLN A 157 -1.40 -14.27 10.00
CA GLN A 157 -0.40 -15.35 10.03
C GLN A 157 0.26 -15.48 8.66
N PRO A 158 1.58 -15.68 8.60
CA PRO A 158 2.26 -15.94 7.34
C PRO A 158 1.88 -17.33 6.80
N HIS A 159 2.13 -17.56 5.51
CA HIS A 159 2.03 -18.91 4.97
C HIS A 159 3.03 -19.85 5.68
N PRO A 160 2.61 -21.00 6.25
CA PRO A 160 3.47 -21.84 7.09
C PRO A 160 4.70 -22.40 6.36
N GLU A 161 4.57 -22.66 5.06
CA GLU A 161 5.69 -23.08 4.21
C GLU A 161 6.53 -21.91 3.66
N GLY A 162 6.23 -20.66 4.02
CA GLY A 162 6.99 -19.48 3.57
C GLY A 162 6.90 -19.18 2.07
N ARG A 163 5.89 -19.70 1.34
CA ARG A 163 5.81 -19.63 -0.13
C ARG A 163 5.84 -18.20 -0.69
N GLY A 164 5.10 -17.28 -0.09
CA GLY A 164 5.11 -15.88 -0.52
C GLY A 164 6.47 -15.24 -0.31
N ALA A 165 7.02 -15.31 0.90
CA ALA A 165 8.36 -14.82 1.20
C ALA A 165 9.46 -15.45 0.30
N ALA A 166 9.37 -16.75 0.01
CA ALA A 166 10.27 -17.45 -0.89
C ALA A 166 10.21 -16.87 -2.31
N THR A 167 9.00 -16.59 -2.81
CA THR A 167 8.76 -16.01 -4.13
C THR A 167 9.37 -14.61 -4.24
N ALA A 168 9.14 -13.75 -3.23
CA ALA A 168 9.73 -12.42 -3.18
C ALA A 168 11.27 -12.49 -3.11
N LEU A 169 11.83 -13.36 -2.27
CA LEU A 169 13.28 -13.56 -2.18
C LEU A 169 13.87 -14.06 -3.50
N ALA A 170 13.28 -15.08 -4.11
CA ALA A 170 13.78 -15.66 -5.36
C ALA A 170 13.87 -14.60 -6.47
N ALA A 171 12.87 -13.73 -6.59
CA ALA A 171 12.89 -12.61 -7.53
C ALA A 171 13.99 -11.57 -7.19
N ALA A 172 14.18 -11.24 -5.91
CA ALA A 172 15.20 -10.29 -5.48
C ALA A 172 16.64 -10.82 -5.64
N VAL A 173 16.86 -12.14 -5.57
CA VAL A 173 18.20 -12.75 -5.67
C VAL A 173 18.46 -13.40 -7.04
N ALA A 174 17.60 -13.14 -8.02
CA ALA A 174 17.74 -13.67 -9.37
C ALA A 174 19.08 -13.30 -10.06
N ARG A 175 19.73 -12.21 -9.61
CA ARG A 175 21.04 -11.75 -10.12
C ARG A 175 22.24 -12.30 -9.34
N GLY A 176 22.00 -13.12 -8.33
CA GLY A 176 23.00 -13.80 -7.53
C GLY A 176 22.67 -13.80 -6.04
N LEU A 177 23.27 -14.74 -5.32
CA LEU A 177 23.11 -14.85 -3.87
C LEU A 177 23.60 -13.59 -3.16
N PRO A 178 22.94 -13.17 -2.07
CA PRO A 178 23.41 -12.07 -1.25
C PRO A 178 24.61 -12.50 -0.41
N ASP A 179 25.55 -11.58 -0.20
CA ASP A 179 26.61 -11.73 0.80
C ASP A 179 26.02 -11.60 2.21
N LEU A 180 24.95 -10.79 2.33
CA LEU A 180 24.21 -10.56 3.55
C LEU A 180 22.71 -10.44 3.29
N LEU A 181 21.94 -11.23 4.02
CA LEU A 181 20.50 -11.11 4.11
C LEU A 181 20.10 -10.38 5.40
N ILE A 182 19.28 -9.35 5.26
CA ILE A 182 18.60 -8.69 6.36
C ILE A 182 17.23 -9.36 6.51
N ALA A 183 17.07 -10.13 7.59
CA ALA A 183 15.86 -10.88 7.85
C ALA A 183 14.71 -9.99 8.31
N HIS A 184 13.47 -10.45 8.12
CA HIS A 184 12.32 -9.78 8.71
C HIS A 184 12.24 -10.05 10.22
N ALA A 185 12.53 -11.29 10.66
CA ALA A 185 12.95 -11.69 12.00
C ALA A 185 12.26 -10.93 13.15
N THR A 186 10.94 -11.12 13.30
CA THR A 186 10.16 -10.47 14.36
C THR A 186 10.24 -11.18 15.70
N GLY A 187 10.83 -12.38 15.77
CA GLY A 187 10.86 -13.17 17.00
C GLY A 187 9.54 -13.85 17.32
N THR A 188 8.57 -13.80 16.40
CA THR A 188 7.31 -14.52 16.54
C THR A 188 7.45 -15.94 16.01
N ALA A 189 6.77 -16.90 16.64
CA ALA A 189 6.92 -18.31 16.29
C ALA A 189 6.62 -18.59 14.82
N GLY A 190 5.53 -18.02 14.29
CA GLY A 190 5.08 -18.19 12.92
C GLY A 190 5.97 -17.52 11.88
N ASN A 191 6.34 -16.25 12.05
CA ASN A 191 7.18 -15.55 11.06
C ASN A 191 8.57 -16.14 10.97
N ASP A 192 9.23 -16.42 12.10
CA ASP A 192 10.58 -16.97 12.07
C ASP A 192 10.59 -18.36 11.42
N ALA A 193 9.56 -19.20 11.66
CA ALA A 193 9.42 -20.49 10.99
C ALA A 193 9.18 -20.35 9.47
N ALA A 194 8.27 -19.47 9.07
CA ALA A 194 7.96 -19.22 7.66
C ALA A 194 9.15 -18.61 6.90
N GLU A 195 9.88 -17.67 7.52
CA GLU A 195 11.11 -17.09 6.97
C GLU A 195 12.17 -18.16 6.75
N TYR A 196 12.38 -19.06 7.71
CA TYR A 196 13.34 -20.14 7.54
C TYR A 196 12.97 -21.06 6.38
N GLN A 197 11.70 -21.42 6.21
CA GLN A 197 11.27 -22.21 5.03
C GLN A 197 11.46 -21.43 3.72
N ALA A 198 11.23 -20.12 3.75
CA ALA A 198 11.48 -19.26 2.60
C ALA A 198 12.97 -19.26 2.22
N TYR A 199 13.87 -19.20 3.21
CA TYR A 199 15.32 -19.26 3.00
C TYR A 199 15.75 -20.61 2.43
N ARG A 200 15.23 -21.72 2.97
CA ARG A 200 15.50 -23.05 2.44
C ARG A 200 15.05 -23.19 0.99
N THR A 201 13.90 -22.63 0.64
CA THR A 201 13.36 -22.66 -0.72
C THR A 201 14.18 -21.78 -1.67
N ALA A 202 14.52 -20.56 -1.26
CA ALA A 202 15.22 -19.60 -2.11
C ALA A 202 16.72 -19.90 -2.29
N PHE A 203 17.39 -20.43 -1.26
CA PHE A 203 18.84 -20.62 -1.26
C PHE A 203 19.26 -22.10 -1.34
N GLY A 204 18.38 -23.04 -0.99
CA GLY A 204 18.68 -24.47 -1.01
C GLY A 204 19.96 -24.81 -0.23
N ALA A 205 20.86 -25.57 -0.86
CA ALA A 205 22.14 -25.96 -0.27
C ALA A 205 23.10 -24.77 0.00
N ASN A 206 22.81 -23.58 -0.51
CA ASN A 206 23.62 -22.39 -0.25
C ASN A 206 23.23 -21.64 1.02
N LEU A 207 22.11 -21.98 1.68
CA LEU A 207 21.67 -21.29 2.91
C LEU A 207 22.78 -21.14 3.98
N PRO A 208 23.57 -22.18 4.30
CA PRO A 208 24.67 -22.05 5.27
C PRO A 208 25.78 -21.07 4.87
N ARG A 209 25.81 -20.61 3.61
CA ARG A 209 26.80 -19.65 3.09
C ARG A 209 26.28 -18.21 3.04
N VAL A 210 24.98 -17.99 3.29
CA VAL A 210 24.37 -16.67 3.30
C VAL A 210 24.34 -16.17 4.74
N ALA A 211 25.13 -15.14 5.03
CA ALA A 211 25.07 -14.50 6.34
C ALA A 211 23.72 -13.81 6.53
N VAL A 212 23.11 -13.94 7.71
CA VAL A 212 21.80 -13.37 8.03
C VAL A 212 21.93 -12.43 9.23
N THR A 213 21.38 -11.21 9.16
CA THR A 213 21.29 -10.31 10.31
C THR A 213 19.85 -9.95 10.64
N ALA A 214 19.57 -9.73 11.93
CA ALA A 214 18.25 -9.41 12.46
C ALA A 214 18.31 -8.21 13.41
N LEU A 215 18.12 -7.01 12.85
CA LEU A 215 18.36 -5.75 13.55
C LEU A 215 17.22 -5.28 14.45
N LYS A 216 16.00 -5.82 14.30
CA LYS A 216 14.87 -5.48 15.18
C LYS A 216 15.16 -5.73 16.65
N SER A 217 16.03 -6.70 16.96
CA SER A 217 16.51 -6.94 18.33
C SER A 217 17.24 -5.74 18.96
N ARG A 218 17.76 -4.79 18.15
CA ARG A 218 18.49 -3.59 18.60
C ARG A 218 17.59 -2.39 18.88
N PHE A 219 16.54 -2.19 18.08
CA PHE A 219 15.72 -0.97 18.11
C PHE A 219 14.20 -1.24 18.06
N GLY A 220 13.78 -2.49 18.26
CA GLY A 220 12.40 -2.92 18.09
C GLY A 220 12.00 -3.02 16.61
N HIS A 221 10.73 -3.33 16.38
CA HIS A 221 10.12 -3.38 15.07
C HIS A 221 9.44 -2.05 14.73
N PRO A 222 10.01 -1.20 13.87
CA PRO A 222 9.49 0.14 13.56
C PRO A 222 8.40 0.10 12.48
N LEU A 223 7.63 -1.00 12.44
CA LEU A 223 6.45 -1.18 11.60
C LEU A 223 6.72 -0.83 10.12
N GLY A 224 5.99 0.13 9.54
CA GLY A 224 6.11 0.52 8.15
C GLY A 224 7.49 1.07 7.75
N ALA A 225 8.34 1.48 8.71
CA ALA A 225 9.70 1.96 8.45
C ALA A 225 10.75 0.83 8.34
N ALA A 226 10.43 -0.39 8.77
CA ALA A 226 11.40 -1.44 9.09
C ALA A 226 12.39 -1.72 7.95
N GLY A 227 11.92 -2.12 6.78
CA GLY A 227 12.81 -2.56 5.71
C GLY A 227 13.79 -1.49 5.24
N ALA A 228 13.36 -0.21 5.12
CA ALA A 228 14.27 0.86 4.72
C ALA A 228 15.25 1.23 5.84
N LEU A 229 14.79 1.27 7.10
CA LEU A 229 15.67 1.59 8.23
C LEU A 229 16.76 0.54 8.40
N GLU A 230 16.39 -0.74 8.35
CA GLU A 230 17.34 -1.85 8.47
C GLU A 230 18.33 -1.87 7.31
N LEU A 231 17.85 -1.66 6.08
CA LEU A 231 18.72 -1.58 4.90
C LEU A 231 19.73 -0.44 5.06
N LEU A 232 19.29 0.78 5.39
CA LEU A 232 20.18 1.93 5.55
C LEU A 232 21.18 1.75 6.69
N ALA A 233 20.76 1.16 7.82
CA ALA A 233 21.65 0.86 8.93
C ALA A 233 22.76 -0.11 8.50
N VAL A 234 22.42 -1.19 7.79
CA VAL A 234 23.39 -2.14 7.25
C VAL A 234 24.27 -1.53 6.17
N LEU A 235 23.72 -0.66 5.32
CA LEU A 235 24.51 0.08 4.34
C LEU A 235 25.57 0.94 5.02
N ALA A 236 25.20 1.69 6.05
CA ALA A 236 26.14 2.51 6.82
C ALA A 236 27.20 1.68 7.57
N CYS A 237 26.82 0.57 8.21
CA CYS A 237 27.78 -0.28 8.92
C CYS A 237 28.84 -0.89 7.98
N ALA A 238 28.40 -1.37 6.81
CA ALA A 238 29.31 -2.00 5.87
C ALA A 238 30.19 -1.00 5.11
N ASP A 239 29.78 0.27 5.01
CA ASP A 239 30.69 1.36 4.61
C ASP A 239 31.80 1.59 5.65
N ALA A 240 31.49 1.36 6.93
CA ALA A 240 32.46 1.34 8.03
C ALA A 240 33.21 -0.01 8.19
N GLY A 241 33.09 -0.95 7.23
CA GLY A 241 33.87 -2.20 7.20
C GLY A 241 33.36 -3.33 8.11
N PHE A 242 32.10 -3.27 8.55
CA PHE A 242 31.50 -4.36 9.35
C PHE A 242 30.02 -4.59 9.08
N VAL A 243 29.53 -5.76 9.47
CA VAL A 243 28.10 -6.09 9.47
C VAL A 243 27.60 -6.18 10.91
N PRO A 244 26.48 -5.52 11.24
CA PRO A 244 25.96 -5.53 12.59
C PRO A 244 25.33 -6.88 12.92
N ALA A 245 25.48 -7.30 14.17
CA ALA A 245 24.83 -8.50 14.70
C ALA A 245 23.60 -8.16 15.54
N GLY A 246 22.60 -9.05 15.48
CA GLY A 246 21.44 -9.01 16.36
C GLY A 246 21.80 -9.29 17.82
N LEU A 247 20.90 -8.89 18.72
CA LEU A 247 20.89 -9.27 20.13
C LEU A 247 19.89 -10.41 20.37
N GLY A 248 19.85 -10.89 21.61
CA GLY A 248 18.88 -11.89 22.07
C GLY A 248 19.52 -13.22 22.43
N ARG A 249 18.67 -14.21 22.70
CA ARG A 249 19.04 -15.58 23.04
C ARG A 249 19.58 -16.35 21.82
N PRO A 250 20.39 -17.42 22.01
CA PRO A 250 20.94 -18.20 20.92
C PRO A 250 19.86 -18.81 20.00
N VAL A 251 20.20 -18.97 18.71
CA VAL A 251 19.36 -19.69 17.73
C VAL A 251 19.06 -21.12 18.20
N ASP A 252 17.81 -21.55 18.05
CA ASP A 252 17.41 -22.95 18.12
C ASP A 252 17.97 -23.72 16.91
N ARG A 253 19.08 -24.42 17.13
CA ARG A 253 19.74 -25.21 16.08
C ARG A 253 19.00 -26.48 15.70
N ASN A 254 18.02 -26.91 16.50
CA ASN A 254 17.17 -28.05 16.13
C ASN A 254 16.12 -27.61 15.10
N ALA A 255 15.50 -26.44 15.30
CA ALA A 255 14.53 -25.90 14.37
C ALA A 255 15.18 -25.23 13.15
N PHE A 256 16.33 -24.59 13.32
CA PHE A 256 17.00 -23.75 12.31
C PHE A 256 18.49 -24.13 12.12
N PRO A 257 18.81 -25.39 11.75
CA PRO A 257 20.19 -25.87 11.72
C PRO A 257 21.09 -25.09 10.75
N ASP A 258 20.55 -24.70 9.59
CA ASP A 258 21.32 -24.18 8.46
C ASP A 258 21.52 -22.65 8.45
N ILE A 259 20.93 -21.91 9.40
CA ILE A 259 20.96 -20.43 9.37
C ILE A 259 22.30 -19.89 9.92
N ASP A 260 23.03 -19.07 9.14
CA ASP A 260 24.17 -18.28 9.64
C ASP A 260 23.68 -16.94 10.20
N LEU A 261 22.94 -16.97 11.32
CA LEU A 261 22.48 -15.75 11.99
C LEU A 261 23.62 -15.08 12.77
N LEU A 262 23.91 -13.82 12.42
CA LEU A 262 24.86 -12.97 13.12
C LEU A 262 24.28 -12.52 14.46
N GLN A 263 24.78 -13.08 15.56
CA GLN A 263 24.38 -12.73 16.93
C GLN A 263 25.57 -12.30 17.79
N GLN A 264 25.28 -11.51 18.83
CA GLN A 264 26.20 -11.06 19.89
C GLN A 264 27.22 -10.01 19.44
N SER A 265 28.06 -10.28 18.44
CA SER A 265 29.16 -9.40 18.02
C SER A 265 29.15 -9.08 16.52
N PRO A 266 29.43 -7.83 16.12
CA PRO A 266 29.59 -7.48 14.71
C PRO A 266 30.66 -8.33 14.01
N ARG A 267 30.48 -8.57 12.71
CA ARG A 267 31.43 -9.32 11.87
C ARG A 267 32.14 -8.34 10.93
N HIS A 268 33.48 -8.27 10.99
CA HIS A 268 34.26 -7.52 10.00
C HIS A 268 34.01 -8.11 8.60
N SER A 269 33.45 -7.29 7.71
CA SER A 269 33.14 -7.66 6.33
C SER A 269 32.59 -6.44 5.59
N GLU A 270 32.72 -6.46 4.27
CA GLU A 270 32.21 -5.44 3.35
C GLU A 270 31.26 -6.12 2.34
N PRO A 271 30.05 -6.52 2.76
CA PRO A 271 29.11 -7.22 1.89
C PRO A 271 28.76 -6.34 0.69
N ARG A 272 28.99 -6.85 -0.52
CA ARG A 272 28.74 -6.11 -1.76
C ARG A 272 27.28 -6.19 -2.15
N ARG A 273 26.71 -7.39 -2.09
CA ARG A 273 25.29 -7.62 -2.36
C ARG A 273 24.54 -7.82 -1.04
N VAL A 274 23.63 -6.89 -0.75
CA VAL A 274 22.78 -6.94 0.43
C VAL A 274 21.34 -7.10 -0.02
N THR A 275 20.63 -8.08 0.54
CA THR A 275 19.20 -8.26 0.31
C THR A 275 18.45 -8.05 1.61
N VAL A 276 17.35 -7.31 1.59
CA VAL A 276 16.44 -7.13 2.73
C VAL A 276 15.09 -7.75 2.42
N LEU A 277 14.52 -8.48 3.38
CA LEU A 277 13.17 -9.03 3.31
C LEU A 277 12.27 -8.33 4.34
N ALA A 278 11.07 -7.96 3.93
CA ALA A 278 9.99 -7.56 4.82
C ALA A 278 8.71 -8.35 4.51
N ALA A 279 8.10 -8.90 5.56
CA ALA A 279 6.81 -9.60 5.49
C ALA A 279 5.75 -8.79 6.26
N GLY A 280 4.70 -8.38 5.58
CA GLY A 280 3.63 -7.56 6.12
C GLY A 280 2.48 -8.39 6.66
N PHE A 281 1.87 -7.91 7.75
CA PHE A 281 0.52 -8.32 8.16
C PHE A 281 -0.44 -8.20 6.96
N GLY A 282 -1.31 -9.20 6.76
CA GLY A 282 -2.13 -9.34 5.55
C GLY A 282 -1.42 -10.06 4.39
N GLY A 283 -0.18 -10.52 4.59
CA GLY A 283 0.51 -11.45 3.70
C GLY A 283 1.32 -10.81 2.58
N ALA A 284 1.48 -9.49 2.50
CA ALA A 284 2.30 -8.84 1.48
C ALA A 284 3.80 -8.99 1.81
N ASN A 285 4.59 -9.57 0.90
CA ASN A 285 6.03 -9.75 1.08
C ASN A 285 6.81 -8.93 0.05
N VAL A 286 7.87 -8.26 0.48
CA VAL A 286 8.76 -7.49 -0.41
C VAL A 286 10.21 -7.78 -0.05
N ALA A 287 11.03 -8.09 -1.06
CA ALA A 287 12.47 -8.22 -0.93
C ALA A 287 13.17 -7.26 -1.89
N VAL A 288 14.22 -6.58 -1.42
CA VAL A 288 15.02 -5.63 -2.23
C VAL A 288 16.47 -6.05 -2.14
N SER A 289 17.12 -6.23 -3.29
CA SER A 289 18.55 -6.49 -3.39
C SER A 289 19.30 -5.27 -3.92
N VAL A 290 20.40 -4.92 -3.27
CA VAL A 290 21.24 -3.78 -3.62
C VAL A 290 22.71 -4.19 -3.75
N LEU A 291 23.42 -3.50 -4.63
CA LEU A 291 24.86 -3.63 -4.86
C LEU A 291 25.58 -2.35 -4.41
N ARG A 292 26.71 -2.50 -3.72
CA ARG A 292 27.57 -1.37 -3.31
C ARG A 292 28.98 -1.45 -3.92
N GLY A 293 29.76 -0.38 -3.71
CA GLY A 293 31.15 -0.28 -4.13
C GLY A 293 31.33 -0.11 -5.64
N ASP A 294 32.56 -0.25 -6.15
CA ASP A 294 32.90 0.01 -7.55
C ASP A 294 32.03 -0.76 -8.56
N GLN A 295 31.55 -1.96 -8.21
CA GLN A 295 30.67 -2.73 -9.09
C GLN A 295 29.28 -2.11 -9.25
N ALA A 296 28.82 -1.32 -8.27
CA ALA A 296 27.58 -0.55 -8.40
C ALA A 296 27.69 0.49 -9.52
N LEU A 297 28.89 1.05 -9.74
CA LEU A 297 29.17 2.05 -10.78
C LEU A 297 29.26 1.44 -12.19
N VAL A 298 29.51 0.13 -12.29
CA VAL A 298 29.65 -0.59 -13.57
C VAL A 298 28.38 -1.37 -13.92
N ALA A 299 27.34 -1.33 -13.09
CA ALA A 299 26.08 -1.99 -13.37
C ALA A 299 25.52 -1.49 -14.72
N ALA A 300 25.49 -2.40 -15.71
CA ALA A 300 25.06 -2.05 -17.06
C ALA A 300 23.64 -1.48 -17.01
N PRO A 301 23.40 -0.27 -17.57
CA PRO A 301 22.05 0.27 -17.63
C PRO A 301 21.18 -0.71 -18.42
N SER A 302 20.02 -1.04 -17.86
CA SER A 302 18.97 -1.69 -18.63
C SER A 302 18.66 -0.81 -19.84
N ALA A 303 18.61 -1.40 -21.03
CA ALA A 303 18.25 -0.67 -22.24
C ALA A 303 16.94 0.12 -22.00
N PRO A 304 16.82 1.36 -22.50
CA PRO A 304 15.56 2.08 -22.42
C PRO A 304 14.46 1.19 -23.00
N VAL A 305 13.37 1.02 -22.24
CA VAL A 305 12.14 0.46 -22.78
C VAL A 305 11.80 1.31 -24.01
N GLY A 306 11.51 0.68 -25.15
CA GLY A 306 11.25 1.36 -26.44
C GLY A 306 10.03 2.29 -26.39
N CYS A 307 9.18 2.30 -27.43
CA CYS A 307 7.92 3.02 -27.33
C CYS A 307 7.12 2.50 -26.11
N ALA A 308 6.88 3.34 -25.11
CA ALA A 308 6.23 2.93 -23.88
C ALA A 308 4.86 2.32 -24.22
N PRO A 309 4.55 1.11 -23.75
CA PRO A 309 3.32 0.45 -24.12
C PRO A 309 2.12 1.29 -23.70
N ARG A 310 1.12 1.37 -24.59
CA ARG A 310 -0.17 1.95 -24.24
C ARG A 310 -0.82 1.06 -23.15
N VAL A 311 -1.46 1.70 -22.17
CA VAL A 311 -2.21 1.00 -21.11
C VAL A 311 -3.70 1.21 -21.37
N VAL A 312 -4.48 0.14 -21.24
CA VAL A 312 -5.94 0.16 -21.44
C VAL A 312 -6.66 -0.36 -20.21
N ILE A 313 -7.88 0.13 -19.98
CA ILE A 313 -8.82 -0.45 -19.03
C ILE A 313 -9.63 -1.49 -19.81
N ARG A 314 -9.47 -2.77 -19.48
CA ARG A 314 -10.16 -3.87 -20.15
C ARG A 314 -11.53 -4.15 -19.56
N ALA A 315 -11.64 -4.04 -18.25
CA ALA A 315 -12.87 -4.37 -17.53
C ALA A 315 -13.04 -3.48 -16.31
N ILE A 316 -14.30 -3.31 -15.92
CA ILE A 316 -14.72 -2.60 -14.72
C ILE A 316 -15.74 -3.47 -13.99
N GLY A 317 -15.61 -3.56 -12.68
CA GLY A 317 -16.65 -4.07 -11.79
C GLY A 317 -16.96 -3.03 -10.74
N CYS A 318 -18.19 -3.01 -10.24
CA CYS A 318 -18.56 -2.03 -9.22
C CYS A 318 -19.76 -2.48 -8.41
N VAL A 319 -19.78 -2.04 -7.15
CA VAL A 319 -20.91 -2.14 -6.24
C VAL A 319 -21.19 -0.77 -5.67
N THR A 320 -22.41 -0.28 -5.88
CA THR A 320 -22.84 1.05 -5.47
C THR A 320 -24.26 0.98 -4.90
N ALA A 321 -24.77 2.09 -4.38
CA ALA A 321 -26.19 2.21 -4.00
C ALA A 321 -27.14 1.92 -5.18
N GLY A 322 -26.73 2.20 -6.42
CA GLY A 322 -27.50 1.89 -7.63
C GLY A 322 -27.43 0.40 -8.04
N GLY A 323 -26.59 -0.41 -7.39
CA GLY A 323 -26.44 -1.84 -7.67
C GLY A 323 -25.08 -2.20 -8.26
N ARG A 324 -25.06 -3.16 -9.20
CA ARG A 324 -23.85 -3.81 -9.72
C ARG A 324 -23.53 -3.49 -11.17
N GLY A 325 -22.24 -3.57 -11.50
CA GLY A 325 -21.72 -3.36 -12.84
C GLY A 325 -22.12 -2.01 -13.43
N LEU A 326 -21.92 -1.87 -14.74
CA LEU A 326 -22.26 -0.65 -15.44
C LEU A 326 -23.72 -0.23 -15.22
N SER A 327 -24.68 -1.17 -15.12
CA SER A 327 -26.09 -0.84 -14.89
C SER A 327 -26.36 -0.20 -13.52
N GLY A 328 -25.60 -0.61 -12.49
CA GLY A 328 -25.69 -0.02 -11.17
C GLY A 328 -25.14 1.39 -11.14
N LEU A 329 -24.06 1.61 -11.88
CA LEU A 329 -23.50 2.93 -12.16
C LEU A 329 -24.53 3.84 -12.84
N GLN A 330 -25.25 3.36 -13.86
CA GLN A 330 -26.34 4.12 -14.53
C GLN A 330 -27.38 4.65 -13.55
N ARG A 331 -27.83 3.76 -12.66
CA ARG A 331 -28.85 4.09 -11.67
C ARG A 331 -28.34 5.03 -10.60
N LEU A 332 -27.02 5.14 -10.42
CA LEU A 332 -26.43 6.03 -9.41
C LEU A 332 -26.73 7.50 -9.71
N ALA A 333 -26.83 7.89 -10.99
CA ALA A 333 -27.16 9.26 -11.39
C ALA A 333 -28.53 9.72 -10.86
N ASP A 334 -29.44 8.79 -10.61
CA ASP A 334 -30.77 9.04 -10.05
C ASP A 334 -30.84 8.72 -8.54
N CYS A 335 -29.71 8.33 -7.91
CA CYS A 335 -29.62 8.00 -6.49
C CYS A 335 -29.02 9.14 -5.68
N GLY A 336 -29.56 9.38 -4.47
CA GLY A 336 -28.86 10.17 -3.45
C GLY A 336 -27.68 9.39 -2.85
N ALA A 337 -26.80 10.08 -2.12
CA ALA A 337 -25.73 9.45 -1.35
C ALA A 337 -26.31 8.45 -0.34
N ARG A 338 -26.01 7.16 -0.52
CA ARG A 338 -26.53 6.04 0.27
C ARG A 338 -25.51 4.92 0.30
N ASP A 339 -25.66 4.03 1.27
CA ASP A 339 -24.85 2.82 1.34
C ASP A 339 -25.31 1.74 0.37
N VAL A 340 -24.34 0.90 -0.02
CA VAL A 340 -24.59 -0.32 -0.81
C VAL A 340 -25.46 -1.29 0.00
N SER A 341 -26.55 -1.77 -0.61
CA SER A 341 -27.44 -2.72 0.04
C SER A 341 -26.83 -4.12 0.16
N GLU A 342 -27.27 -4.88 1.18
CA GLU A 342 -26.92 -6.31 1.29
C GLU A 342 -27.42 -7.14 0.10
N GLU A 343 -28.52 -6.73 -0.56
CA GLU A 343 -29.00 -7.38 -1.78
C GLU A 343 -27.98 -7.27 -2.94
N THR A 344 -27.29 -6.14 -3.02
CA THR A 344 -26.21 -5.89 -3.99
C THR A 344 -24.97 -6.72 -3.66
N LEU A 345 -24.59 -6.80 -2.37
CA LEU A 345 -23.36 -7.49 -1.94
C LEU A 345 -23.51 -9.00 -1.83
N ALA A 346 -24.64 -9.50 -1.32
CA ALA A 346 -24.78 -10.90 -0.89
C ALA A 346 -24.49 -11.93 -2.00
N PRO A 347 -24.91 -11.75 -3.27
CA PRO A 347 -24.61 -12.75 -4.29
C PRO A 347 -23.14 -12.74 -4.73
N LEU A 348 -22.39 -11.67 -4.43
CA LEU A 348 -20.97 -11.58 -4.72
C LEU A 348 -20.11 -12.06 -3.55
N LEU A 349 -20.66 -12.30 -2.35
CA LEU A 349 -19.87 -12.57 -1.15
C LEU A 349 -20.23 -13.92 -0.51
N ASP A 350 -19.22 -14.63 -0.04
CA ASP A 350 -19.46 -15.80 0.81
C ASP A 350 -19.79 -15.31 2.23
N ARG A 351 -21.09 -15.30 2.56
CA ARG A 351 -21.61 -14.84 3.85
C ARG A 351 -20.94 -15.52 5.04
N SER A 352 -20.56 -16.79 4.94
CA SER A 352 -19.93 -17.51 6.05
C SER A 352 -18.55 -16.94 6.40
N ARG A 353 -17.83 -16.50 5.37
CA ARG A 353 -16.48 -15.93 5.47
C ARG A 353 -16.49 -14.43 5.74
N THR A 354 -17.40 -13.68 5.12
CA THR A 354 -17.32 -12.21 5.08
C THR A 354 -18.21 -11.50 6.10
N ARG A 355 -19.09 -12.20 6.83
CA ARG A 355 -20.03 -11.58 7.79
C ARG A 355 -19.37 -10.82 8.94
N ARG A 356 -18.08 -11.07 9.23
CA ARG A 356 -17.31 -10.42 10.31
C ARG A 356 -16.32 -9.38 9.79
N PHE A 357 -16.25 -9.20 8.47
CA PHE A 357 -15.33 -8.24 7.87
C PHE A 357 -15.88 -6.82 8.05
N ALA A 358 -14.97 -5.85 8.09
CA ALA A 358 -15.36 -4.45 7.90
C ALA A 358 -16.08 -4.25 6.55
N LEU A 359 -16.85 -3.17 6.39
CA LEU A 359 -17.58 -2.92 5.14
C LEU A 359 -16.60 -2.68 3.98
N LEU A 360 -15.52 -1.93 4.21
CA LEU A 360 -14.46 -1.68 3.22
C LEU A 360 -13.98 -2.94 2.46
N PRO A 361 -13.41 -3.98 3.10
CA PRO A 361 -12.98 -5.18 2.38
C PRO A 361 -14.12 -5.95 1.73
N ARG A 362 -15.36 -5.87 2.25
CA ARG A 362 -16.54 -6.47 1.60
C ARG A 362 -16.86 -5.76 0.28
N LEU A 363 -16.81 -4.43 0.25
CA LEU A 363 -17.00 -3.63 -0.97
C LEU A 363 -15.94 -3.96 -2.02
N MET A 364 -14.66 -4.01 -1.61
CA MET A 364 -13.56 -4.34 -2.51
C MET A 364 -13.67 -5.75 -3.09
N LEU A 365 -13.93 -6.76 -2.25
CA LEU A 365 -14.11 -8.14 -2.70
C LEU A 365 -15.30 -8.27 -3.67
N ALA A 366 -16.42 -7.61 -3.36
CA ALA A 366 -17.59 -7.65 -4.22
C ALA A 366 -17.31 -6.97 -5.58
N ALA A 367 -16.69 -5.78 -5.59
CA ALA A 367 -16.33 -5.10 -6.83
C ALA A 367 -15.37 -5.93 -7.71
N CYS A 368 -14.38 -6.60 -7.10
CA CYS A 368 -13.49 -7.49 -7.84
C CYS A 368 -14.23 -8.71 -8.41
N ARG A 369 -15.16 -9.30 -7.66
CA ARG A 369 -15.93 -10.45 -8.14
C ARG A 369 -16.91 -10.07 -9.25
N ASP A 370 -17.56 -8.92 -9.13
CA ASP A 370 -18.38 -8.34 -10.20
C ASP A 370 -17.57 -8.16 -11.49
N LEU A 371 -16.33 -7.66 -11.38
CA LEU A 371 -15.40 -7.58 -12.51
C LEU A 371 -15.08 -8.97 -13.07
N CYS A 372 -14.73 -9.93 -12.20
CA CYS A 372 -14.33 -11.27 -12.61
C CYS A 372 -15.47 -11.99 -13.34
N ASP A 373 -16.70 -11.86 -12.86
CA ASP A 373 -17.90 -12.40 -13.48
C ASP A 373 -18.14 -11.77 -14.86
N ALA A 374 -17.94 -10.45 -15.00
CA ALA A 374 -18.14 -9.73 -16.25
C ALA A 374 -17.20 -10.16 -17.39
N VAL A 375 -15.98 -10.61 -17.07
CA VAL A 375 -14.99 -11.05 -18.07
C VAL A 375 -14.64 -12.55 -18.00
N GLY A 376 -15.32 -13.32 -17.15
CA GLY A 376 -15.09 -14.76 -17.00
C GLY A 376 -13.70 -15.12 -16.50
N MET A 377 -13.12 -14.33 -15.59
CA MET A 377 -11.78 -14.59 -15.06
C MET A 377 -11.73 -15.81 -14.16
N SER A 378 -10.75 -16.68 -14.38
CA SER A 378 -10.53 -17.85 -13.54
C SER A 378 -9.65 -17.54 -12.32
N ALA A 379 -9.69 -18.42 -11.32
CA ALA A 379 -8.74 -18.37 -10.19
C ALA A 379 -7.27 -18.46 -10.66
N HIS A 380 -7.01 -19.18 -11.76
CA HIS A 380 -5.67 -19.26 -12.35
C HIS A 380 -5.21 -17.90 -12.90
N ASP A 381 -6.10 -17.15 -13.56
CA ASP A 381 -5.78 -15.81 -14.08
C ASP A 381 -5.45 -14.82 -12.97
N LEU A 382 -6.11 -14.96 -11.82
CA LEU A 382 -5.97 -14.08 -10.66
C LEU A 382 -4.72 -14.40 -9.83
N ALA A 383 -4.32 -15.67 -9.76
CA ALA A 383 -3.21 -16.10 -8.90
C ALA A 383 -1.93 -15.29 -9.14
N SER A 384 -1.55 -15.07 -10.41
CA SER A 384 -0.36 -14.30 -10.77
C SER A 384 -0.62 -12.82 -11.05
N MET A 385 -1.83 -12.30 -10.77
CA MET A 385 -2.20 -10.93 -11.07
C MET A 385 -1.77 -9.99 -9.93
N PRO A 386 -0.99 -8.93 -10.20
CA PRO A 386 -0.72 -7.88 -9.22
C PRO A 386 -2.01 -7.15 -8.80
N LEU A 387 -2.09 -6.78 -7.53
CA LEU A 387 -3.20 -6.08 -6.91
C LEU A 387 -2.76 -4.74 -6.32
N LEU A 388 -3.42 -3.65 -6.71
CA LEU A 388 -3.38 -2.40 -5.96
C LEU A 388 -4.78 -2.06 -5.44
N ALA A 389 -4.96 -2.12 -4.13
CA ALA A 389 -6.14 -1.60 -3.46
C ALA A 389 -5.98 -0.09 -3.21
N ALA A 390 -7.09 0.62 -3.05
CA ALA A 390 -7.09 2.02 -2.67
C ALA A 390 -8.27 2.41 -1.78
N SER A 391 -8.01 3.30 -0.83
CA SER A 391 -9.05 3.88 0.04
C SER A 391 -8.57 5.24 0.54
N TRP A 392 -9.49 6.15 0.82
CA TRP A 392 -9.14 7.42 1.43
C TRP A 392 -8.77 7.28 2.91
N HIS A 393 -9.60 6.59 3.70
CA HIS A 393 -9.49 6.56 5.17
C HIS A 393 -9.39 5.15 5.78
N GLY A 394 -9.52 4.08 4.97
CA GLY A 394 -9.57 2.71 5.47
C GLY A 394 -10.92 2.37 6.13
N ALA A 395 -10.93 1.32 6.95
CA ALA A 395 -12.14 0.87 7.64
C ALA A 395 -12.45 1.79 8.83
N ALA A 396 -13.17 2.88 8.57
CA ALA A 396 -13.49 3.92 9.54
C ALA A 396 -14.29 3.39 10.72
N ALA A 397 -15.33 2.59 10.48
CA ALA A 397 -16.19 2.07 11.54
C ALA A 397 -15.43 1.18 12.53
N PHE A 398 -14.55 0.33 12.00
CA PHE A 398 -13.73 -0.56 12.82
C PHE A 398 -12.60 0.18 13.54
N THR A 399 -11.98 1.15 12.88
CA THR A 399 -10.97 2.04 13.51
C THR A 399 -11.59 2.78 14.70
N GLU A 400 -12.77 3.36 14.51
CA GLU A 400 -13.48 4.08 15.56
C GLU A 400 -13.88 3.16 16.71
N GLN A 401 -14.54 2.04 16.42
CA GLN A 401 -14.96 1.10 17.45
C GLN A 401 -13.77 0.56 18.26
N TYR A 402 -12.67 0.23 17.58
CA TYR A 402 -11.47 -0.24 18.25
C TYR A 402 -10.93 0.78 19.26
N TYR A 403 -10.84 2.05 18.87
CA TYR A 403 -10.38 3.10 19.78
C TYR A 403 -11.35 3.36 20.93
N ARG A 404 -12.66 3.33 20.65
CA ARG A 404 -13.69 3.48 21.67
C ARG A 404 -13.55 2.41 22.75
N ASP A 405 -13.39 1.15 22.33
CA ASP A 405 -13.19 0.02 23.23
C ASP A 405 -11.86 0.15 24.00
N LEU A 406 -10.79 0.57 23.32
CA LEU A 406 -9.46 0.76 23.90
C LEU A 406 -9.46 1.83 24.99
N LEU A 407 -10.14 2.96 24.77
CA LEU A 407 -10.26 4.04 25.74
C LEU A 407 -11.14 3.66 26.92
N ALA A 408 -12.22 2.92 26.69
CA ALA A 408 -13.15 2.50 27.73
C ALA A 408 -12.58 1.37 28.61
N SER A 409 -11.91 0.39 28.00
CA SER A 409 -11.50 -0.86 28.65
C SER A 409 -10.00 -0.90 29.01
N GLY A 410 -9.22 0.04 28.48
CA GLY A 410 -7.77 0.07 28.61
C GLY A 410 -7.07 -0.86 27.61
N ILE A 411 -5.76 -0.63 27.45
CA ILE A 411 -4.93 -1.26 26.40
C ILE A 411 -4.83 -2.79 26.49
N ASN A 412 -5.04 -3.36 27.67
CA ASN A 412 -4.95 -4.81 27.91
C ASN A 412 -6.19 -5.58 27.43
N LEU A 413 -7.29 -4.88 27.14
CA LEU A 413 -8.56 -5.48 26.67
C LEU A 413 -8.86 -5.11 25.22
N ALA A 414 -7.83 -4.72 24.46
CA ALA A 414 -7.94 -4.44 23.03
C ALA A 414 -8.51 -5.66 22.26
N ASN A 415 -9.42 -5.40 21.33
CA ASN A 415 -10.07 -6.46 20.56
C ASN A 415 -9.21 -6.84 19.33
N PRO A 416 -8.68 -8.08 19.25
CA PRO A 416 -7.78 -8.48 18.17
C PRO A 416 -8.46 -8.53 16.80
N MET A 417 -9.77 -8.79 16.74
CA MET A 417 -10.52 -8.79 15.48
C MET A 417 -10.72 -7.37 14.95
N LEU A 418 -11.08 -6.42 15.84
CA LEU A 418 -11.23 -5.03 15.44
C LEU A 418 -9.89 -4.43 15.00
N PHE A 419 -8.79 -4.77 15.68
CA PHE A 419 -7.45 -4.36 15.27
C PHE A 419 -7.09 -4.89 13.87
N ALA A 420 -7.26 -6.19 13.64
CA ALA A 420 -6.90 -6.81 12.37
C ALA A 420 -7.67 -6.21 11.17
N GLU A 421 -8.93 -5.80 11.40
CA GLU A 421 -9.79 -5.21 10.37
C GLU A 421 -9.61 -3.68 10.20
N SER A 422 -8.96 -2.99 11.14
CA SER A 422 -8.73 -1.54 11.10
C SER A 422 -7.38 -1.15 10.49
N VAL A 423 -6.50 -2.11 10.19
CA VAL A 423 -5.21 -1.79 9.56
C VAL A 423 -5.40 -1.24 8.13
N PRO A 424 -4.60 -0.24 7.72
CA PRO A 424 -4.74 0.43 6.42
C PRO A 424 -4.74 -0.47 5.19
N ASN A 425 -4.07 -1.63 5.23
CA ASN A 425 -3.96 -2.54 4.09
C ASN A 425 -5.00 -3.68 4.10
N VAL A 426 -5.98 -3.65 5.02
CA VAL A 426 -7.00 -4.70 5.19
C VAL A 426 -7.73 -5.04 3.87
N GLY A 427 -8.01 -4.03 3.05
CA GLY A 427 -8.66 -4.20 1.75
C GLY A 427 -7.87 -5.09 0.79
N SER A 428 -6.60 -4.74 0.54
CA SER A 428 -5.71 -5.57 -0.29
C SER A 428 -5.49 -6.98 0.26
N ALA A 429 -5.42 -7.12 1.59
CA ALA A 429 -5.21 -8.40 2.25
C ALA A 429 -6.40 -9.35 2.03
N HIS A 430 -7.63 -8.86 2.26
CA HIS A 430 -8.83 -9.66 2.06
C HIS A 430 -9.12 -9.95 0.59
N VAL A 431 -8.83 -9.03 -0.32
CA VAL A 431 -8.98 -9.29 -1.76
C VAL A 431 -7.99 -10.36 -2.22
N SER A 432 -6.71 -10.25 -1.84
CA SER A 432 -5.70 -11.27 -2.13
C SER A 432 -6.12 -12.64 -1.59
N LEU A 433 -6.48 -12.72 -0.30
CA LEU A 433 -6.92 -13.95 0.36
C LEU A 433 -8.22 -14.53 -0.25
N GLY A 434 -9.18 -13.67 -0.57
CA GLY A 434 -10.49 -14.06 -1.05
C GLY A 434 -10.50 -14.54 -2.51
N LEU A 435 -9.50 -14.11 -3.30
CA LEU A 435 -9.34 -14.44 -4.72
C LEU A 435 -8.11 -15.32 -5.01
N GLY A 436 -7.29 -15.64 -4.00
CA GLY A 436 -6.11 -16.49 -4.15
C GLY A 436 -4.95 -15.83 -4.91
N MET A 437 -4.77 -14.53 -4.78
CA MET A 437 -3.76 -13.76 -5.54
C MET A 437 -2.40 -13.79 -4.83
N THR A 438 -1.38 -14.38 -5.45
CA THR A 438 -0.06 -14.57 -4.83
C THR A 438 1.04 -13.64 -5.36
N ALA A 439 0.71 -12.81 -6.36
CA ALA A 439 1.60 -11.76 -6.85
C ALA A 439 1.64 -10.52 -5.93
N ALA A 440 2.29 -9.45 -6.39
CA ALA A 440 2.41 -8.20 -5.64
C ALA A 440 1.04 -7.67 -5.16
N SER A 441 0.94 -7.30 -3.89
CA SER A 441 -0.28 -6.76 -3.26
C SER A 441 0.05 -5.57 -2.37
N ALA A 442 -0.58 -4.42 -2.65
CA ALA A 442 -0.39 -3.20 -1.88
C ALA A 442 -1.68 -2.37 -1.79
N THR A 443 -1.74 -1.47 -0.81
CA THR A 443 -2.81 -0.46 -0.71
C THR A 443 -2.24 0.94 -0.87
N VAL A 444 -2.82 1.74 -1.76
CA VAL A 444 -2.61 3.20 -1.81
C VAL A 444 -3.65 3.85 -0.90
N ILE A 445 -3.24 4.66 0.07
CA ILE A 445 -4.15 5.16 1.10
C ILE A 445 -3.86 6.59 1.52
N GLY A 446 -4.90 7.35 1.84
CA GLY A 446 -4.76 8.59 2.61
C GLY A 446 -5.08 9.87 1.87
N THR A 447 -5.49 9.79 0.60
CA THR A 447 -5.95 10.91 -0.21
C THR A 447 -7.32 10.58 -0.81
N ARG A 448 -8.12 11.60 -1.15
CA ARG A 448 -9.37 11.43 -1.91
C ARG A 448 -9.13 10.90 -3.33
N THR A 449 -7.88 10.95 -3.79
CA THR A 449 -7.42 10.53 -5.12
C THR A 449 -6.71 9.19 -5.11
N ALA A 450 -6.72 8.46 -3.99
CA ALA A 450 -5.96 7.21 -3.81
C ALA A 450 -6.23 6.18 -4.93
N GLY A 451 -7.48 6.07 -5.40
CA GLY A 451 -7.84 5.20 -6.53
C GLY A 451 -7.11 5.55 -7.83
N MET A 452 -7.00 6.85 -8.13
CA MET A 452 -6.29 7.35 -9.31
C MET A 452 -4.77 7.19 -9.17
N GLU A 453 -4.25 7.41 -7.96
CA GLU A 453 -2.84 7.17 -7.64
C GLU A 453 -2.48 5.69 -7.82
N ALA A 454 -3.35 4.76 -7.41
CA ALA A 454 -3.18 3.33 -7.64
C ALA A 454 -3.17 2.99 -9.14
N MET A 455 -4.13 3.51 -9.92
CA MET A 455 -4.14 3.34 -11.38
C MET A 455 -2.88 3.92 -12.04
N PHE A 456 -2.44 5.09 -11.59
CA PHE A 456 -1.22 5.72 -12.06
C PHE A 456 0.01 4.85 -11.78
N LEU A 457 0.19 4.38 -10.54
CA LEU A 457 1.30 3.49 -10.18
C LEU A 457 1.29 2.18 -10.98
N ALA A 458 0.13 1.54 -11.14
CA ALA A 458 0.02 0.33 -11.95
C ALA A 458 0.35 0.60 -13.43
N SER A 459 -0.08 1.74 -13.97
CA SER A 459 0.27 2.14 -15.33
C SER A 459 1.78 2.35 -15.50
N CYS A 460 2.46 2.91 -14.49
CA CYS A 460 3.92 3.07 -14.49
C CYS A 460 4.62 1.71 -14.48
N ARG A 461 4.16 0.78 -13.66
CA ARG A 461 4.68 -0.60 -13.60
C ARG A 461 4.53 -1.32 -14.94
N ILE A 462 3.39 -1.14 -15.62
CA ILE A 462 3.16 -1.72 -16.96
C ILE A 462 4.07 -1.08 -18.02
N ARG A 463 4.19 0.25 -18.01
CA ARG A 463 5.08 1.01 -18.92
C ARG A 463 6.55 0.69 -18.70
N ALA A 464 6.95 0.46 -17.45
CA ALA A 464 8.30 0.03 -17.09
C ALA A 464 8.61 -1.43 -17.48
N GLY A 465 7.61 -2.21 -17.93
CA GLY A 465 7.80 -3.61 -18.29
C GLY A 465 7.78 -4.58 -17.13
N GLU A 466 7.43 -4.13 -15.93
CA GLU A 466 7.36 -4.99 -14.74
C GLU A 466 6.10 -5.84 -14.74
N TRP A 467 4.96 -5.25 -15.14
CA TRP A 467 3.67 -5.92 -15.19
C TRP A 467 3.11 -5.93 -16.61
N ASN A 468 2.35 -6.97 -16.95
CA ASN A 468 1.57 -7.01 -18.19
C ASN A 468 0.12 -6.57 -17.97
N LYS A 469 -0.42 -6.84 -16.78
CA LYS A 469 -1.77 -6.52 -16.35
C LYS A 469 -1.79 -6.37 -14.83
N ALA A 470 -2.80 -5.69 -14.31
CA ALA A 470 -3.02 -5.53 -12.88
C ALA A 470 -4.51 -5.36 -12.58
N LEU A 471 -4.91 -5.85 -11.41
CA LEU A 471 -6.22 -5.56 -10.82
C LEU A 471 -6.06 -4.37 -9.88
N ILE A 472 -6.87 -3.34 -10.08
CA ILE A 472 -6.99 -2.21 -9.16
C ILE A 472 -8.36 -2.30 -8.52
N VAL A 473 -8.44 -2.09 -7.21
CA VAL A 473 -9.71 -1.98 -6.52
C VAL A 473 -9.69 -0.78 -5.61
N MET A 474 -10.77 -0.01 -5.56
CA MET A 474 -10.93 1.13 -4.70
C MET A 474 -12.28 1.08 -4.03
N ALA A 475 -12.33 1.43 -2.75
CA ALA A 475 -13.57 1.52 -2.00
C ALA A 475 -13.40 2.48 -0.83
N ASP A 476 -14.50 3.07 -0.41
CA ASP A 476 -14.62 3.78 0.85
C ASP A 476 -16.02 3.49 1.43
N GLU A 477 -16.09 3.45 2.75
CA GLU A 477 -17.33 3.27 3.51
C GLU A 477 -17.78 4.62 4.08
N SER A 478 -19.09 4.87 4.08
CA SER A 478 -19.65 6.03 4.77
C SER A 478 -19.45 5.87 6.28
N HIS A 479 -19.30 7.00 6.97
CA HIS A 479 -19.23 7.00 8.43
C HIS A 479 -19.68 8.35 9.01
N PRO A 480 -20.50 8.40 10.08
CA PRO A 480 -20.93 9.65 10.69
C PRO A 480 -19.79 10.60 11.06
N THR A 481 -18.68 10.08 11.58
CA THR A 481 -17.49 10.86 11.91
C THR A 481 -16.85 11.50 10.67
N ILE A 482 -16.86 10.81 9.54
CA ILE A 482 -16.35 11.36 8.27
C ILE A 482 -17.30 12.45 7.77
N ASP A 483 -18.60 12.21 7.80
CA ASP A 483 -19.63 13.18 7.44
C ASP A 483 -19.55 14.44 8.30
N ALA A 484 -19.32 14.29 9.60
CA ALA A 484 -19.15 15.42 10.53
C ALA A 484 -17.91 16.24 10.20
N VAL A 485 -16.77 15.59 9.93
CA VAL A 485 -15.53 16.26 9.52
C VAL A 485 -15.71 16.99 8.19
N LEU A 486 -16.29 16.33 7.20
CA LEU A 486 -16.59 16.95 5.89
C LEU A 486 -17.55 18.12 6.06
N SER A 487 -18.60 17.97 6.87
CA SER A 487 -19.58 19.02 7.10
C SER A 487 -18.96 20.23 7.78
N HIS A 488 -18.08 19.99 8.75
CA HIS A 488 -17.36 21.05 9.43
C HIS A 488 -16.44 21.82 8.49
N CYS A 489 -15.64 21.11 7.70
CA CYS A 489 -14.68 21.76 6.82
C CYS A 489 -15.35 22.43 5.62
N THR A 490 -16.49 21.92 5.14
CA THR A 490 -17.27 22.55 4.05
C THR A 490 -18.20 23.66 4.57
N GLY A 491 -18.61 23.63 5.84
CA GLY A 491 -19.69 24.48 6.33
C GLY A 491 -21.08 24.11 5.79
N ASN A 492 -21.20 22.99 5.06
CA ASN A 492 -22.46 22.45 4.55
C ASN A 492 -22.76 21.11 5.22
N GLN A 493 -24.03 20.70 5.30
CA GLN A 493 -24.35 19.33 5.70
C GLN A 493 -23.92 18.36 4.61
N VAL A 494 -23.08 17.39 4.96
CA VAL A 494 -22.56 16.35 4.07
C VAL A 494 -23.07 15.00 4.52
N HIS A 495 -23.58 14.22 3.57
CA HIS A 495 -23.91 12.81 3.74
C HIS A 495 -23.12 12.01 2.71
N SER A 496 -22.25 11.12 3.17
CA SER A 496 -21.49 10.22 2.30
C SER A 496 -22.24 8.92 2.04
N GLY A 497 -21.85 8.22 0.97
CA GLY A 497 -22.31 6.88 0.66
C GLY A 497 -21.14 5.94 0.48
N SER A 498 -21.37 4.65 0.71
CA SER A 498 -20.38 3.60 0.49
C SER A 498 -20.37 3.11 -0.96
N ALA A 499 -19.20 2.81 -1.52
CA ALA A 499 -19.08 2.19 -2.84
C ALA A 499 -17.75 1.44 -3.01
N GLY A 500 -17.72 0.50 -3.96
CA GLY A 500 -16.51 -0.18 -4.40
C GLY A 500 -16.44 -0.26 -5.92
N MET A 501 -15.24 -0.07 -6.48
CA MET A 501 -14.96 -0.18 -7.91
C MET A 501 -13.68 -0.96 -8.14
N ALA A 502 -13.66 -1.82 -9.15
CA ALA A 502 -12.51 -2.59 -9.58
C ALA A 502 -12.23 -2.34 -11.07
N PHE A 503 -10.96 -2.36 -11.44
CA PHE A 503 -10.48 -2.14 -12.81
C PHE A 503 -9.44 -3.20 -13.15
N LEU A 504 -9.59 -3.82 -14.31
CA LEU A 504 -8.54 -4.62 -14.93
C LEU A 504 -7.83 -3.71 -15.93
N ILE A 505 -6.58 -3.39 -15.66
CA ILE A 505 -5.75 -2.66 -16.62
C ILE A 505 -4.69 -3.59 -17.20
N GLU A 506 -4.35 -3.36 -18.47
CA GLU A 506 -3.37 -4.18 -19.16
C GLU A 506 -2.58 -3.38 -20.21
N ARG A 507 -1.45 -3.96 -20.59
CA ARG A 507 -0.68 -3.56 -21.77
C ARG A 507 -1.51 -3.82 -23.02
N MET A 508 -1.58 -2.81 -23.88
CA MET A 508 -2.17 -2.94 -25.21
C MET A 508 -1.32 -3.83 -26.11
N ASP A 509 -1.92 -4.85 -26.73
CA ASP A 509 -1.26 -5.70 -27.73
C ASP A 509 -1.09 -4.93 -29.06
N PRO A 510 0.13 -4.79 -29.59
CA PRO A 510 0.37 -4.13 -30.88
C PRO A 510 -0.26 -4.84 -32.09
N SER A 511 -0.58 -6.14 -31.98
CA SER A 511 -1.12 -6.96 -33.07
C SER A 511 -2.64 -6.81 -33.26
N HIS A 512 -3.34 -6.21 -32.30
CA HIS A 512 -4.73 -5.79 -32.47
C HIS A 512 -4.78 -4.54 -33.36
N THR A 513 -4.96 -4.78 -34.66
CA THR A 513 -5.16 -3.80 -35.75
C THR A 513 -6.63 -3.41 -35.94
N GLU A 514 -7.51 -3.75 -35.00
CA GLU A 514 -8.75 -2.97 -34.88
C GLU A 514 -8.35 -1.56 -34.48
N SER A 515 -9.00 -0.55 -35.08
CA SER A 515 -8.78 0.86 -34.78
C SER A 515 -9.12 1.12 -33.33
N LEU A 516 -8.18 0.82 -32.42
CA LEU A 516 -8.33 0.94 -31.00
C LEU A 516 -8.05 2.41 -30.65
N PRO A 517 -9.08 3.14 -30.24
CA PRO A 517 -9.02 4.57 -30.11
C PRO A 517 -7.96 5.04 -29.11
N GLU A 518 -7.46 6.25 -29.32
CA GLU A 518 -6.31 6.83 -28.64
C GLU A 518 -6.47 6.94 -27.10
N ILE A 519 -5.43 6.41 -26.46
CA ILE A 519 -4.87 6.47 -25.09
C ILE A 519 -5.59 7.37 -24.07
N VAL A 520 -5.86 6.80 -22.89
CA VAL A 520 -6.04 7.54 -21.63
C VAL A 520 -4.77 8.37 -21.37
N LYS A 521 -4.78 9.64 -21.75
CA LYS A 521 -3.84 10.62 -21.18
C LYS A 521 -4.35 10.93 -19.79
N PHE A 522 -3.72 10.35 -18.76
CA PHE A 522 -3.83 10.89 -17.41
C PHE A 522 -3.19 12.28 -17.46
N ASP A 523 -4.01 13.31 -17.54
CA ASP A 523 -3.51 14.67 -17.47
C ASP A 523 -2.94 14.89 -16.06
N ARG A 524 -1.62 15.10 -15.99
CA ARG A 524 -0.93 15.47 -14.76
C ARG A 524 -1.58 16.67 -14.08
N SER A 525 -2.19 17.56 -14.87
CA SER A 525 -2.97 18.69 -14.37
C SER A 525 -4.12 18.28 -13.46
N ILE A 526 -4.54 17.00 -13.38
CA ILE A 526 -5.55 16.55 -12.42
C ILE A 526 -4.93 16.33 -11.03
N MET A 527 -3.74 15.74 -10.97
CA MET A 527 -2.94 15.65 -9.74
C MET A 527 -2.35 17.02 -9.35
N GLU A 528 -2.03 17.83 -10.36
CA GLU A 528 -1.44 19.16 -10.22
C GLU A 528 -2.46 20.32 -10.16
N ARG A 529 -3.75 20.14 -10.49
CA ARG A 529 -4.80 21.13 -10.12
C ARG A 529 -5.18 21.01 -8.65
N GLY A 530 -4.71 19.93 -8.00
CA GLY A 530 -4.42 19.90 -6.57
C GLY A 530 -3.16 20.67 -6.16
N ARG A 531 -2.48 21.41 -7.06
CA ARG A 531 -1.52 22.44 -6.67
C ARG A 531 -2.28 23.59 -6.02
N TRP A 532 -2.26 23.57 -4.69
CA TRP A 532 -1.55 24.58 -3.92
C TRP A 532 -1.47 25.95 -4.59
N ARG A 533 -2.58 26.70 -4.55
CA ARG A 533 -2.50 28.15 -4.45
C ARG A 533 -2.47 28.45 -2.96
N SER A 534 -1.32 28.87 -2.45
CA SER A 534 -1.24 29.70 -1.24
C SER A 534 -1.92 31.05 -1.55
N GLY A 535 -3.23 31.04 -1.77
CA GLY A 535 -4.02 32.25 -1.74
C GLY A 535 -4.11 32.64 -0.28
N ALA A 536 -3.59 33.81 0.07
CA ALA A 536 -3.69 34.37 1.41
C ALA A 536 -5.14 34.25 1.91
N LEU A 537 -5.39 33.30 2.81
CA LEU A 537 -6.59 33.32 3.63
C LEU A 537 -6.54 34.60 4.45
N GLN A 538 -7.62 35.37 4.38
CA GLN A 538 -7.79 36.60 5.14
C GLN A 538 -7.45 36.34 6.62
N GLN A 539 -6.65 37.22 7.19
CA GLN A 539 -6.33 37.23 8.62
C GLN A 539 -7.63 37.21 9.44
N GLY A 540 -7.88 36.13 10.20
CA GLY A 540 -8.97 36.08 11.17
C GLY A 540 -9.63 34.73 11.43
N ALA A 541 -9.36 33.67 10.66
CA ALA A 541 -9.83 32.31 10.97
C ALA A 541 -8.63 31.44 11.36
N ASP A 542 -8.68 30.83 12.55
CA ASP A 542 -7.68 29.86 13.00
C ASP A 542 -7.62 28.68 12.01
N ALA A 543 -6.59 28.68 11.16
CA ALA A 543 -6.45 27.73 10.08
C ALA A 543 -6.20 26.31 10.62
N ILE A 544 -7.22 25.46 10.52
CA ILE A 544 -7.10 24.01 10.58
C ILE A 544 -6.15 23.60 9.45
N PRO A 545 -5.20 22.68 9.64
CA PRO A 545 -4.44 22.12 8.53
C PRO A 545 -5.44 21.57 7.52
N GLU A 546 -5.60 22.30 6.41
CA GLU A 546 -6.66 22.13 5.42
C GLU A 546 -6.81 20.66 5.03
N ILE A 547 -7.80 19.98 5.64
CA ILE A 547 -8.53 18.94 4.91
C ILE A 547 -9.09 19.71 3.73
N GLY A 548 -8.64 19.42 2.51
CA GLY A 548 -8.98 20.20 1.33
C GLY A 548 -10.48 20.28 1.12
N CYS A 549 -11.08 21.27 1.76
CA CYS A 549 -12.48 21.61 1.74
C CYS A 549 -12.60 22.90 0.97
N VAL A 550 -13.27 22.78 -0.15
CA VAL A 550 -14.27 23.78 -0.49
C VAL A 550 -15.59 23.00 -0.63
N ALA A 551 -16.69 23.69 -0.41
CA ALA A 551 -17.98 23.14 -0.11
C ALA A 551 -18.92 23.24 -1.31
N GLY A 552 -19.69 22.21 -1.62
CA GLY A 552 -20.79 22.34 -2.59
C GLY A 552 -21.21 21.02 -3.23
N PRO A 553 -22.42 20.95 -3.81
CA PRO A 553 -23.12 19.70 -4.11
C PRO A 553 -22.36 18.84 -5.12
N ALA A 554 -22.25 17.55 -4.80
CA ALA A 554 -21.68 16.54 -5.68
C ALA A 554 -22.60 16.33 -6.89
N ALA A 555 -22.06 16.54 -8.08
CA ALA A 555 -22.58 15.96 -9.31
C ALA A 555 -21.39 15.33 -10.05
N LEU A 556 -21.35 13.99 -10.08
CA LEU A 556 -20.60 13.31 -11.12
C LEU A 556 -21.40 13.54 -12.41
N ALA A 557 -20.75 14.03 -13.47
CA ALA A 557 -21.41 14.26 -14.75
C ALA A 557 -20.77 13.30 -15.76
N LEU A 558 -21.32 12.09 -15.87
CA LEU A 558 -20.96 11.17 -16.94
C LEU A 558 -21.57 11.66 -18.26
N GLU A 559 -20.82 12.46 -19.02
CA GLU A 559 -21.26 12.92 -20.34
C GLU A 559 -20.96 11.85 -21.39
N ILE A 560 -21.97 11.06 -21.75
CA ILE A 560 -21.91 10.21 -22.94
C ILE A 560 -22.32 11.08 -24.13
N ALA A 561 -21.32 11.47 -24.92
CA ALA A 561 -21.54 12.23 -26.13
C ALA A 561 -22.42 11.42 -27.09
N HIS A 562 -23.71 11.73 -27.13
CA HIS A 562 -24.64 11.12 -28.07
C HIS A 562 -24.51 11.79 -29.44
N ARG A 563 -24.20 10.94 -30.43
CA ARG A 563 -24.14 11.12 -31.90
C ARG A 563 -22.72 11.11 -32.47
N ASN A 564 -22.36 9.93 -32.98
CA ASN A 564 -21.30 9.63 -33.96
C ASN A 564 -19.82 9.61 -33.52
N THR A 565 -19.45 9.67 -32.24
CA THR A 565 -18.00 9.64 -31.87
C THR A 565 -17.55 8.47 -31.00
N GLY A 566 -18.45 7.63 -30.46
CA GLY A 566 -18.04 6.43 -29.71
C GLY A 566 -17.18 6.71 -28.46
N LYS A 567 -17.21 7.92 -27.89
CA LYS A 567 -16.44 8.32 -26.71
C LYS A 567 -17.28 8.21 -25.43
N VAL A 568 -16.74 7.56 -24.40
CA VAL A 568 -17.22 7.63 -23.01
C VAL A 568 -16.28 8.57 -22.26
N SER A 569 -16.79 9.71 -21.80
CA SER A 569 -16.06 10.63 -20.95
C SER A 569 -16.61 10.55 -19.53
N ILE A 570 -15.82 10.05 -18.58
CA ILE A 570 -16.17 10.17 -17.16
C ILE A 570 -15.62 11.50 -16.68
N SER A 571 -16.47 12.51 -16.61
CA SER A 571 -16.11 13.80 -16.05
C SER A 571 -16.64 13.96 -14.64
N SER A 572 -15.79 14.44 -13.73
CA SER A 572 -16.23 15.03 -12.48
C SER A 572 -15.70 16.45 -12.44
N THR A 573 -16.62 17.39 -12.25
CA THR A 573 -16.32 18.78 -11.97
C THR A 573 -16.83 19.06 -10.57
N ASP A 574 -15.91 19.08 -9.62
CA ASP A 574 -16.14 19.62 -8.30
C ASP A 574 -16.33 21.15 -8.45
N PRO A 575 -17.36 21.78 -7.84
CA PRO A 575 -17.48 23.24 -7.73
C PRO A 575 -16.25 23.96 -7.16
N ASN A 576 -15.30 23.21 -6.59
CA ASN A 576 -14.02 23.70 -6.06
C ASN A 576 -12.88 23.74 -7.09
N GLY A 577 -13.16 23.45 -8.37
CA GLY A 577 -12.18 23.52 -9.46
C GLY A 577 -11.43 22.21 -9.75
N PHE A 578 -11.78 21.09 -9.11
CA PHE A 578 -11.31 19.78 -9.51
C PHE A 578 -12.14 19.26 -10.68
N ALA A 579 -11.63 19.47 -11.90
CA ALA A 579 -12.17 18.86 -13.11
C ALA A 579 -11.24 17.70 -13.53
N TRP A 580 -11.76 16.47 -13.54
CA TRP A 580 -11.09 15.35 -14.19
C TRP A 580 -12.00 14.77 -15.26
N THR A 581 -11.41 14.28 -16.35
CA THR A 581 -12.13 13.67 -17.46
C THR A 581 -11.37 12.43 -17.91
N LEU A 582 -11.93 11.25 -17.68
CA LEU A 582 -11.41 10.00 -18.23
C LEU A 582 -12.02 9.80 -19.62
N HIS A 583 -11.21 9.88 -20.67
CA HIS A 583 -11.66 9.54 -22.02
C HIS A 583 -11.40 8.05 -22.29
N ALA A 584 -12.46 7.29 -22.46
CA ALA A 584 -12.46 5.96 -23.07
C ALA A 584 -13.22 6.04 -24.39
N ASN A 585 -12.93 5.15 -25.33
CA ASN A 585 -13.68 5.06 -26.58
C ASN A 585 -14.19 3.62 -26.72
N ALA A 586 -15.45 3.47 -27.11
CA ALA A 586 -16.31 2.31 -26.95
C ALA A 586 -16.36 1.38 -28.17
N HIS A 587 -15.25 1.16 -28.86
CA HIS A 587 -15.22 0.10 -29.90
C HIS A 587 -14.88 -1.23 -29.23
N GLY A 588 -15.93 -2.00 -28.92
CA GLY A 588 -15.86 -3.30 -28.24
C GLY A 588 -16.83 -3.47 -27.06
N ILE A 589 -17.57 -2.42 -26.68
CA ILE A 589 -18.55 -2.49 -25.58
C ILE A 589 -19.94 -2.73 -26.20
N PRO A 590 -20.61 -3.88 -25.97
CA PRO A 590 -21.98 -4.09 -26.45
C PRO A 590 -22.89 -2.97 -25.97
N HIS A 591 -23.64 -2.39 -26.91
CA HIS A 591 -24.56 -1.28 -26.73
C HIS A 591 -25.54 -1.49 -25.56
N ALA A 592 -25.37 -0.74 -24.48
CA ALA A 592 -26.43 -0.13 -23.66
C ALA A 592 -25.86 0.35 -22.32
N PHE A 593 -25.15 1.48 -22.27
CA PHE A 593 -24.79 2.07 -20.97
C PHE A 593 -24.78 3.60 -21.01
N ALA A 594 -25.58 4.19 -20.12
CA ALA A 594 -25.64 5.59 -19.75
C ALA A 594 -25.78 5.82 -18.24
N THR A 595 -24.81 6.61 -17.72
CA THR A 595 -24.74 7.40 -16.48
C THR A 595 -23.94 6.83 -15.27
N VAL A 596 -23.25 7.72 -14.54
CA VAL A 596 -22.74 7.64 -13.15
C VAL A 596 -22.91 9.02 -12.56
#